data_AF-A0A959KWM1-F1
#
_entry.id   AF-A0A959KWM1-F1
#
_cell.length_a   1.000
_cell.length_b   1.000
_cell.length_c   1.000
_cell.angle_alpha   90.00
_cell.angle_beta   90.00
_cell.angle_gamma   90.00
#
_symmetry.space_group_name_H-M   'P 1'
#
loop_
_entity.id
_entity.type
_entity.pdbx_description
1 polymer ?
#
loop_
_entity_poly.entity_id
_entity_poly.type
_entity_poly.pdbx_seq_one_letter_code
_entity_poly.pdbx_strand_id
1 'polypeptide(L)'
;TYDRNGNLQSLQRNAYTAGSSSPNAPLMDQLTYQYYDNPNDPNYAPNRLRRVTDAVGGAYYGDELVNQTASNNYTYYRDGKLKIDEKENIKLEYDAYGMVSRVLNKTTGIPKIEFVYDEFGGRVAKRDRQQGAGQVLITWYVRDAGGMALSIYEQVQCVGDPMERSGGDEPIGCNPVSPHQTEVAIYAAGRVGVYYRQSAEYQYELSDHLGNVRAVIKGQKDAAGNAVIVAHADYYPFGERMPDRYSVAAHNYRFGYQGIELDPESGWSAFALRMYDARLGRWHNPDPKGQFHSPYLAMGNNPAMMVDPDGG
;
A
#
# COMPACT_ATOMS: atom_id res chain seq x y z
N THR A 1 5.03 1.54 -22.12
CA THR A 1 5.87 2.65 -22.65
C THR A 1 5.61 3.92 -21.87
N TYR A 2 6.35 5.00 -22.12
CA TYR A 2 6.13 6.31 -21.49
C TYR A 2 6.46 7.48 -22.43
N ASP A 3 5.92 8.67 -22.16
CA ASP A 3 6.18 9.91 -22.89
C ASP A 3 7.52 10.56 -22.47
N ARG A 4 7.88 11.70 -23.08
CA ARG A 4 9.13 12.42 -22.76
C ARG A 4 9.19 12.98 -21.33
N ASN A 5 8.04 13.22 -20.70
CA ASN A 5 7.97 13.64 -19.30
C ASN A 5 8.02 12.45 -18.34
N GLY A 6 8.03 11.22 -18.88
CA GLY A 6 8.02 9.96 -18.14
C GLY A 6 6.63 9.56 -17.63
N ASN A 7 5.54 10.10 -18.20
CA ASN A 7 4.22 9.56 -17.93
C ASN A 7 4.07 8.21 -18.63
N LEU A 8 3.70 7.16 -17.88
CA LEU A 8 3.37 5.86 -18.45
C LEU A 8 2.26 6.02 -19.49
N GLN A 9 2.41 5.46 -20.68
CA GLN A 9 1.39 5.46 -21.73
C GLN A 9 0.73 4.07 -21.85
N SER A 10 1.52 3.01 -21.63
CA SER A 10 1.04 1.64 -21.62
C SER A 10 1.83 0.77 -20.65
N LEU A 11 1.20 -0.26 -20.10
CA LEU A 11 1.85 -1.28 -19.30
C LEU A 11 1.23 -2.65 -19.64
N GLN A 12 2.07 -3.65 -19.82
CA GLN A 12 1.63 -5.03 -20.01
C GLN A 12 2.24 -5.90 -18.92
N ARG A 13 1.40 -6.76 -18.33
CA ARG A 13 1.81 -7.74 -17.32
C ARG A 13 1.20 -9.07 -17.69
N ASN A 14 1.97 -10.14 -17.52
CA ASN A 14 1.51 -11.51 -17.79
C ASN A 14 1.35 -12.24 -16.45
N ALA A 15 0.22 -12.90 -16.24
CA ALA A 15 -0.03 -13.65 -15.02
C ALA A 15 0.86 -14.90 -14.98
N TYR A 16 1.27 -15.29 -13.77
CA TYR A 16 1.85 -16.61 -13.59
C TYR A 16 0.74 -17.66 -13.57
N THR A 17 0.99 -18.83 -14.17
CA THR A 17 0.07 -19.97 -14.09
C THR A 17 0.84 -21.19 -13.61
N ALA A 18 0.59 -21.60 -12.36
CA ALA A 18 1.27 -22.76 -11.78
C ALA A 18 0.99 -24.02 -12.62
N GLY A 19 2.05 -24.76 -12.97
CA GLY A 19 1.95 -25.97 -13.79
C GLY A 19 1.79 -25.74 -15.30
N SER A 20 1.71 -24.48 -15.75
CA SER A 20 1.78 -24.17 -17.19
C SER A 20 3.24 -24.26 -17.66
N SER A 21 3.53 -25.20 -18.54
CA SER A 21 4.79 -25.28 -19.30
C SER A 21 4.77 -24.36 -20.54
N SER A 22 3.69 -23.62 -20.75
CA SER A 22 3.56 -22.68 -21.86
C SER A 22 4.53 -21.51 -21.67
N PRO A 23 5.38 -21.18 -22.66
CA PRO A 23 6.18 -19.97 -22.64
C PRO A 23 5.32 -18.69 -22.68
N ASN A 24 4.02 -18.84 -22.96
CA ASN A 24 3.03 -17.76 -23.02
C ASN A 24 2.16 -17.81 -21.78
N ALA A 25 2.67 -17.24 -20.69
CA ALA A 25 1.84 -16.77 -19.58
C ALA A 25 0.70 -15.89 -20.12
N PRO A 26 -0.56 -16.09 -19.70
CA PRO A 26 -1.67 -15.29 -20.21
C PRO A 26 -1.45 -13.81 -19.87
N LEU A 27 -1.82 -12.94 -20.81
CA LEU A 27 -1.80 -11.50 -20.58
C LEU A 27 -2.81 -11.18 -19.48
N MET A 28 -2.31 -10.62 -18.38
CA MET A 28 -3.10 -10.22 -17.21
C MET A 28 -3.61 -8.81 -17.42
N ASP A 29 -2.69 -7.89 -17.73
CA ASP A 29 -3.05 -6.52 -18.00
C ASP A 29 -2.56 -6.07 -19.37
N GLN A 30 -3.39 -5.22 -19.98
CA GLN A 30 -3.02 -4.39 -21.11
C GLN A 30 -3.49 -2.97 -20.86
N LEU A 31 -2.80 -2.32 -19.91
CA LEU A 31 -3.14 -0.99 -19.43
C LEU A 31 -2.79 0.08 -20.45
N THR A 32 -3.70 1.01 -20.66
CA THR A 32 -3.48 2.28 -21.38
C THR A 32 -3.81 3.43 -20.46
N TYR A 33 -2.85 4.34 -20.27
CA TYR A 33 -2.95 5.47 -19.35
C TYR A 33 -3.36 6.71 -20.14
N GLN A 34 -4.37 7.41 -19.64
CA GLN A 34 -4.89 8.63 -20.26
C GLN A 34 -4.75 9.78 -19.28
N TYR A 35 -4.29 10.94 -19.75
CA TYR A 35 -3.97 12.09 -18.90
C TYR A 35 -4.91 13.28 -19.17
N TYR A 36 -4.79 14.31 -18.34
CA TYR A 36 -5.38 15.63 -18.60
C TYR A 36 -4.48 16.48 -19.49
N ASP A 37 -4.13 15.97 -20.67
CA ASP A 37 -3.13 16.53 -21.59
C ASP A 37 -3.71 17.37 -22.73
N ASN A 38 -5.03 17.33 -22.95
CA ASN A 38 -5.70 18.17 -23.95
C ASN A 38 -5.88 19.61 -23.45
N PRO A 39 -5.23 20.62 -24.07
CA PRO A 39 -5.33 22.03 -23.65
C PRO A 39 -6.74 22.62 -23.75
N ASN A 40 -7.63 22.00 -24.52
CA ASN A 40 -9.03 22.41 -24.65
C ASN A 40 -9.94 21.78 -23.60
N ASP A 41 -9.44 20.87 -22.76
CA ASP A 41 -10.23 20.32 -21.66
C ASP A 41 -10.31 21.35 -20.52
N PRO A 42 -11.51 21.64 -19.97
CA PRO A 42 -11.63 22.52 -18.80
C PRO A 42 -10.85 22.04 -17.57
N ASN A 43 -10.47 20.76 -17.52
CA ASN A 43 -9.64 20.15 -16.48
C ASN A 43 -8.18 19.96 -16.91
N TYR A 44 -7.72 20.64 -17.96
CA TYR A 44 -6.35 20.54 -18.45
C TYR A 44 -5.33 20.69 -17.30
N ALA A 45 -4.52 19.65 -17.11
CA ALA A 45 -3.53 19.56 -16.06
C ALA A 45 -2.51 18.46 -16.46
N PRO A 46 -1.45 18.80 -17.22
CA PRO A 46 -0.52 17.81 -17.74
C PRO A 46 0.10 16.98 -16.60
N ASN A 47 0.49 15.74 -16.91
CA ASN A 47 1.04 14.74 -15.98
C ASN A 47 0.04 14.18 -14.93
N ARG A 48 -1.18 14.74 -14.81
CA ARG A 48 -2.23 14.18 -13.96
C ARG A 48 -2.98 13.08 -14.69
N LEU A 49 -3.01 11.89 -14.09
CA LEU A 49 -3.65 10.72 -14.69
C LEU A 49 -5.15 10.91 -14.63
N ARG A 50 -5.84 10.77 -15.76
CA ARG A 50 -7.30 10.87 -15.83
C ARG A 50 -7.96 9.54 -15.56
N ARG A 51 -7.47 8.48 -16.20
CA ARG A 51 -7.95 7.10 -16.05
C ARG A 51 -6.96 6.12 -16.67
N VAL A 52 -7.13 4.86 -16.32
CA VAL A 52 -6.48 3.71 -16.94
C VAL A 52 -7.54 2.79 -17.51
N THR A 53 -7.42 2.46 -18.78
CA THR A 53 -8.25 1.43 -19.41
C THR A 53 -7.44 0.15 -19.51
N ASP A 54 -8.09 -0.98 -19.26
CA ASP A 54 -7.50 -2.30 -19.46
C ASP A 54 -8.23 -3.01 -20.60
N ALA A 55 -7.47 -3.51 -21.57
CA ALA A 55 -8.01 -4.25 -22.70
C ALA A 55 -8.15 -5.75 -22.41
N VAL A 56 -7.54 -6.25 -21.32
CA VAL A 56 -7.85 -7.59 -20.82
C VAL A 56 -9.18 -7.54 -20.06
N GLY A 57 -10.04 -8.52 -20.31
CA GLY A 57 -11.40 -8.54 -19.80
C GLY A 57 -11.50 -9.17 -18.42
N GLY A 58 -11.96 -8.41 -17.44
CA GLY A 58 -12.21 -8.90 -16.07
C GLY A 58 -10.97 -8.84 -15.19
N ALA A 59 -11.14 -9.13 -13.90
CA ALA A 59 -10.02 -9.28 -12.99
C ALA A 59 -9.55 -10.73 -13.04
N TYR A 60 -8.26 -10.94 -13.25
CA TYR A 60 -7.61 -12.23 -13.05
C TYR A 60 -7.62 -12.60 -11.55
N TYR A 61 -7.46 -11.62 -10.65
CA TYR A 61 -7.59 -11.78 -9.18
C TYR A 61 -8.28 -10.59 -8.50
N GLY A 62 -8.67 -10.74 -7.22
CA GLY A 62 -9.57 -9.81 -6.54
C GLY A 62 -9.04 -8.39 -6.26
N ASP A 63 -7.73 -8.17 -6.32
CA ASP A 63 -7.04 -6.91 -5.98
C ASP A 63 -6.42 -6.18 -7.19
N GLU A 64 -6.66 -6.69 -8.40
CA GLU A 64 -6.13 -6.15 -9.65
C GLU A 64 -6.80 -4.83 -10.09
N LEU A 65 -6.04 -4.01 -10.82
CA LEU A 65 -6.56 -2.82 -11.47
C LEU A 65 -7.43 -3.20 -12.68
N VAL A 66 -8.74 -3.24 -12.50
CA VAL A 66 -9.67 -3.50 -13.60
C VAL A 66 -9.97 -2.28 -14.46
N ASN A 67 -10.46 -2.52 -15.68
CA ASN A 67 -10.87 -1.47 -16.61
C ASN A 67 -11.78 -0.40 -15.98
N GLN A 68 -11.42 0.88 -16.20
CA GLN A 68 -12.14 2.05 -15.70
C GLN A 68 -13.02 2.66 -16.79
N THR A 69 -14.32 2.73 -16.52
CA THR A 69 -15.32 3.21 -17.49
C THR A 69 -15.67 4.68 -17.31
N ALA A 70 -15.40 5.26 -16.13
CA ALA A 70 -15.62 6.68 -15.89
C ALA A 70 -14.76 7.54 -16.84
N SER A 71 -15.30 8.67 -17.32
CA SER A 71 -14.56 9.60 -18.17
C SER A 71 -13.34 10.18 -17.44
N ASN A 72 -13.51 10.45 -16.14
CA ASN A 72 -12.48 10.93 -15.24
C ASN A 72 -12.50 10.01 -14.01
N ASN A 73 -11.62 9.00 -13.98
CA ASN A 73 -11.54 8.10 -12.83
C ASN A 73 -10.83 8.78 -11.66
N TYR A 74 -9.72 9.43 -11.95
CA TYR A 74 -8.90 10.13 -10.98
C TYR A 74 -9.13 11.63 -11.11
N THR A 75 -9.49 12.28 -10.01
CA THR A 75 -9.55 13.75 -9.95
C THR A 75 -8.62 14.28 -8.88
N TYR A 76 -8.26 15.55 -8.97
CA TYR A 76 -7.20 16.14 -8.15
C TYR A 76 -7.64 17.43 -7.49
N TYR A 77 -7.02 17.74 -6.37
CA TYR A 77 -7.01 19.08 -5.83
C TYR A 77 -6.21 20.02 -6.73
N ARG A 78 -6.38 21.33 -6.54
CA ARG A 78 -5.70 22.35 -7.35
C ARG A 78 -4.17 22.19 -7.32
N ASP A 79 -3.64 21.83 -6.16
CA ASP A 79 -2.22 21.57 -5.90
C ASP A 79 -1.72 20.22 -6.46
N GLY A 80 -2.59 19.41 -7.07
CA GLY A 80 -2.23 18.18 -7.75
C GLY A 80 -2.28 16.92 -6.90
N LYS A 81 -2.66 17.00 -5.63
CA LYS A 81 -2.87 15.80 -4.81
C LYS A 81 -4.12 15.04 -5.26
N LEU A 82 -4.07 13.70 -5.27
CA LEU A 82 -5.23 12.87 -5.67
C LEU A 82 -6.42 13.17 -4.75
N LYS A 83 -7.58 13.47 -5.32
CA LYS A 83 -8.78 13.81 -4.57
C LYS A 83 -9.78 12.65 -4.54
N ILE A 84 -10.08 12.08 -5.70
CA ILE A 84 -11.05 10.99 -5.85
C ILE A 84 -10.45 9.93 -6.75
N ASP A 85 -10.64 8.67 -6.37
CA ASP A 85 -10.63 7.52 -7.27
C ASP A 85 -12.07 6.99 -7.37
N GLU A 86 -12.64 7.15 -8.56
CA GLU A 86 -14.02 6.80 -8.86
C GLU A 86 -14.27 5.30 -8.82
N LYS A 87 -13.33 4.51 -9.38
CA LYS A 87 -13.47 3.06 -9.46
C LYS A 87 -13.45 2.41 -8.08
N GLU A 88 -12.56 2.89 -7.22
CA GLU A 88 -12.41 2.40 -5.84
C GLU A 88 -13.46 3.03 -4.89
N ASN A 89 -14.27 3.98 -5.38
CA ASN A 89 -15.24 4.76 -4.61
C ASN A 89 -14.61 5.39 -3.34
N ILE A 90 -13.43 5.98 -3.51
CA ILE A 90 -12.70 6.63 -2.42
C ILE A 90 -12.42 8.10 -2.68
N LYS A 91 -12.35 8.86 -1.59
CA LYS A 91 -11.88 10.25 -1.55
C LYS A 91 -10.72 10.33 -0.58
N LEU A 92 -9.65 11.03 -0.96
CA LEU A 92 -8.50 11.25 -0.10
C LEU A 92 -8.55 12.66 0.47
N GLU A 93 -8.22 12.78 1.75
CA GLU A 93 -7.98 14.05 2.45
C GLU A 93 -6.57 14.06 3.00
N TYR A 94 -6.01 15.26 3.11
CA TYR A 94 -4.62 15.49 3.46
C TYR A 94 -4.51 16.38 4.69
N ASP A 95 -3.43 16.21 5.45
CA ASP A 95 -3.06 17.14 6.51
C ASP A 95 -2.43 18.43 5.96
N ALA A 96 -2.01 19.32 6.86
CA ALA A 96 -1.38 20.59 6.51
C ALA A 96 -0.01 20.42 5.83
N TYR A 97 0.65 19.26 6.01
CA TYR A 97 1.95 18.93 5.40
C TYR A 97 1.79 18.22 4.05
N GLY A 98 0.56 17.87 3.66
CA GLY A 98 0.27 17.21 2.39
C GLY A 98 0.32 15.68 2.46
N MET A 99 0.39 15.10 3.66
CA MET A 99 0.32 13.66 3.90
C MET A 99 -1.14 13.18 3.89
N VAL A 100 -1.41 11.98 3.39
CA VAL A 100 -2.77 11.41 3.37
C VAL A 100 -3.23 11.21 4.80
N SER A 101 -4.21 11.97 5.27
CA SER A 101 -4.75 11.88 6.63
C SER A 101 -6.00 11.00 6.71
N ARG A 102 -6.82 10.97 5.65
CA ARG A 102 -8.01 10.11 5.57
C ARG A 102 -8.26 9.57 4.18
N VAL A 103 -8.67 8.32 4.12
CA VAL A 103 -9.28 7.70 2.95
C VAL A 103 -10.75 7.45 3.30
N LEU A 104 -11.65 8.16 2.62
CA LEU A 104 -13.09 8.11 2.88
C LEU A 104 -13.78 7.31 1.79
N ASN A 105 -14.90 6.66 2.12
CA ASN A 105 -15.86 6.25 1.11
C ASN A 105 -16.44 7.52 0.48
N LYS A 106 -16.24 7.70 -0.83
CA LYS A 106 -16.63 8.92 -1.54
C LYS A 106 -18.14 9.17 -1.47
N THR A 107 -18.94 8.10 -1.50
CA THR A 107 -20.40 8.17 -1.55
C THR A 107 -21.00 8.50 -0.18
N THR A 108 -20.52 7.88 0.89
CA THR A 108 -21.07 8.08 2.24
C THR A 108 -20.36 9.17 3.04
N GLY A 109 -19.14 9.54 2.65
CA GLY A 109 -18.26 10.45 3.41
C GLY A 109 -17.71 9.83 4.70
N ILE A 110 -17.94 8.53 4.94
CA ILE A 110 -17.45 7.84 6.13
C ILE A 110 -15.97 7.47 5.92
N PRO A 111 -15.06 7.75 6.89
CA PRO A 111 -13.68 7.30 6.80
C PRO A 111 -13.59 5.78 6.72
N LYS A 112 -12.80 5.26 5.77
CA LYS A 112 -12.37 3.87 5.69
C LYS A 112 -11.08 3.67 6.47
N ILE A 113 -10.12 4.57 6.26
CA ILE A 113 -8.80 4.55 6.91
C ILE A 113 -8.45 5.97 7.34
N GLU A 114 -7.88 6.11 8.53
CA GLU A 114 -7.35 7.38 9.05
C GLU A 114 -5.89 7.19 9.47
N PHE A 115 -5.06 8.17 9.17
CA PHE A 115 -3.64 8.17 9.50
C PHE A 115 -3.29 9.38 10.36
N VAL A 116 -2.39 9.17 11.31
CA VAL A 116 -1.81 10.21 12.16
C VAL A 116 -0.31 10.16 12.01
N TYR A 117 0.31 11.32 11.79
CA TYR A 117 1.75 11.48 11.61
C TYR A 117 2.32 12.37 12.72
N ASP A 118 3.60 12.18 13.02
CA ASP A 118 4.41 13.11 13.79
C ASP A 118 4.85 14.31 12.92
N GLU A 119 5.51 15.28 13.55
CA GLU A 119 6.03 16.48 12.90
C GLU A 119 7.13 16.20 11.86
N PHE A 120 7.71 15.00 11.85
CA PHE A 120 8.72 14.56 10.89
C PHE A 120 8.14 13.73 9.74
N GLY A 121 6.81 13.55 9.69
CA GLY A 121 6.11 12.76 8.68
C GLY A 121 6.09 11.25 8.98
N GLY A 122 6.63 10.83 10.12
CA GLY A 122 6.54 9.46 10.59
C GLY A 122 5.11 9.10 10.98
N ARG A 123 4.56 8.02 10.42
CA ARG A 123 3.23 7.54 10.83
C ARG A 123 3.26 7.07 12.28
N VAL A 124 2.42 7.64 13.13
CA VAL A 124 2.27 7.33 14.56
C VAL A 124 1.07 6.43 14.81
N ALA A 125 -0.02 6.59 14.03
CA ALA A 125 -1.19 5.71 14.12
C ALA A 125 -1.88 5.50 12.77
N LYS A 126 -2.49 4.32 12.62
CA LYS A 126 -3.45 3.96 11.57
C LYS A 126 -4.74 3.51 12.23
N ARG A 127 -5.89 3.97 11.76
CA ARG A 127 -7.22 3.49 12.16
C ARG A 127 -7.90 2.89 10.93
N ASP A 128 -8.02 1.58 10.90
CA ASP A 128 -8.75 0.86 9.87
C ASP A 128 -10.18 0.56 10.33
N ARG A 129 -11.17 1.15 9.65
CA ARG A 129 -12.60 0.98 9.91
C ARG A 129 -13.24 -0.06 9.00
N GLN A 130 -12.43 -0.77 8.21
CA GLN A 130 -12.87 -1.88 7.36
C GLN A 130 -12.74 -3.24 8.06
N GLN A 131 -12.27 -3.26 9.31
CA GLN A 131 -12.20 -4.47 10.13
C GLN A 131 -13.60 -4.95 10.55
N GLY A 132 -14.30 -5.66 9.66
CA GLY A 132 -15.61 -6.25 9.97
C GLY A 132 -16.70 -5.22 10.32
N ALA A 133 -17.91 -5.72 10.61
CA ALA A 133 -19.04 -4.84 10.90
C ALA A 133 -18.89 -4.21 12.30
N GLY A 134 -18.68 -2.89 12.36
CA GLY A 134 -18.73 -2.12 13.60
C GLY A 134 -17.46 -2.16 14.45
N GLN A 135 -16.31 -2.57 13.91
CA GLN A 135 -15.02 -2.50 14.61
C GLN A 135 -14.04 -1.57 13.89
N VAL A 136 -13.02 -1.15 14.64
CA VAL A 136 -11.90 -0.34 14.15
C VAL A 136 -10.61 -0.94 14.68
N LEU A 137 -9.70 -1.35 13.79
CA LEU A 137 -8.34 -1.73 14.16
C LEU A 137 -7.50 -0.46 14.26
N ILE A 138 -6.92 -0.20 15.42
CA ILE A 138 -5.94 0.85 15.61
C ILE A 138 -4.57 0.24 15.72
N THR A 139 -3.66 0.68 14.88
CA THR A 139 -2.24 0.31 14.88
C THR A 139 -1.43 1.52 15.28
N TRP A 140 -0.63 1.44 16.34
CA TRP A 140 0.33 2.47 16.73
C TRP A 140 1.75 2.05 16.40
N TYR A 141 2.54 3.02 15.98
CA TYR A 141 3.93 2.86 15.61
C TYR A 141 4.80 3.59 16.63
N VAL A 142 5.53 2.85 17.45
CA VAL A 142 6.54 3.40 18.35
C VAL A 142 7.84 3.49 17.58
N ARG A 143 8.39 4.69 17.44
CA ARG A 143 9.59 4.97 16.65
C ARG A 143 10.75 5.40 17.55
N ASP A 144 11.97 5.20 17.06
CA ASP A 144 13.16 5.83 17.64
C ASP A 144 13.29 7.31 17.20
N ALA A 145 14.32 7.98 17.69
CA ALA A 145 14.60 9.37 17.33
C ALA A 145 15.00 9.57 15.85
N GLY A 146 15.35 8.50 15.14
CA GLY A 146 15.62 8.51 13.69
C GLY A 146 14.38 8.24 12.83
N GLY A 147 13.21 8.04 13.46
CA GLY A 147 11.96 7.74 12.77
C GLY A 147 11.79 6.26 12.40
N MET A 148 12.71 5.37 12.78
CA MET A 148 12.56 3.93 12.51
C MET A 148 11.54 3.31 13.47
N ALA A 149 10.60 2.52 12.94
CA ALA A 149 9.59 1.85 13.76
C ALA A 149 10.25 0.72 14.58
N LEU A 150 10.24 0.85 15.90
CA LEU A 150 10.78 -0.15 16.83
C LEU A 150 9.72 -1.17 17.23
N SER A 151 8.47 -0.74 17.40
CA SER A 151 7.41 -1.62 17.86
C SER A 151 6.04 -1.18 17.40
N ILE A 152 5.17 -2.17 17.19
CA ILE A 152 3.78 -2.00 16.85
C ILE A 152 2.89 -2.42 18.00
N TYR A 153 1.87 -1.62 18.25
CA TYR A 153 0.77 -1.95 19.16
C TYR A 153 -0.52 -1.99 18.36
N GLU A 154 -1.42 -2.91 18.71
CA GLU A 154 -2.72 -3.01 18.07
C GLU A 154 -3.84 -3.04 19.11
N GLN A 155 -5.00 -2.50 18.71
CA GLN A 155 -6.22 -2.51 19.48
C GLN A 155 -7.42 -2.62 18.55
N VAL A 156 -8.33 -3.54 18.85
CA VAL A 156 -9.68 -3.54 18.25
C VAL A 156 -10.58 -2.70 19.14
N GLN A 157 -11.24 -1.69 18.56
CA GLN A 157 -12.23 -0.83 19.19
C GLN A 157 -13.59 -0.96 18.50
N CYS A 158 -14.66 -0.57 19.18
CA CYS A 158 -15.99 -0.51 18.56
C CYS A 158 -16.20 0.81 17.82
N VAL A 159 -16.92 0.77 16.70
CA VAL A 159 -17.31 1.97 15.98
C VAL A 159 -18.23 2.81 16.88
N GLY A 160 -17.81 4.04 17.15
CA GLY A 160 -18.55 4.96 18.01
C GLY A 160 -18.29 4.77 19.50
N ASP A 161 -17.34 3.93 19.90
CA ASP A 161 -16.78 3.91 21.25
C ASP A 161 -16.15 5.28 21.54
N PRO A 162 -16.78 6.12 22.38
CA PRO A 162 -16.07 7.21 22.98
C PRO A 162 -15.22 6.57 24.07
N MET A 163 -13.95 6.89 24.15
CA MET A 163 -13.12 6.59 25.34
C MET A 163 -13.62 7.39 26.59
N GLU A 164 -14.94 7.50 26.78
CA GLU A 164 -15.73 8.31 27.70
C GLU A 164 -17.20 7.83 27.90
N ARG A 165 -17.63 6.65 27.42
CA ARG A 165 -18.98 6.17 27.79
C ARG A 165 -18.96 5.51 29.18
N SER A 166 -19.06 6.36 30.21
CA SER A 166 -19.47 5.93 31.55
C SER A 166 -20.86 5.28 31.45
N GLY A 167 -20.92 3.97 31.69
CA GLY A 167 -22.19 3.23 31.81
C GLY A 167 -22.25 2.08 30.84
N GLY A 168 -21.99 0.88 31.38
CA GLY A 168 -21.96 -0.37 30.65
C GLY A 168 -23.24 -0.63 29.87
N ASP A 169 -23.05 -0.87 28.59
CA ASP A 169 -23.71 -1.88 27.76
C ASP A 169 -22.94 -1.88 26.44
N GLU A 170 -22.03 -2.85 26.28
CA GLU A 170 -21.23 -3.01 25.07
C GLU A 170 -22.14 -3.22 23.85
N PRO A 171 -21.88 -2.55 22.71
CA PRO A 171 -22.64 -2.79 21.49
C PRO A 171 -22.60 -4.28 21.09
N ILE A 172 -23.77 -4.88 20.91
CA ILE A 172 -23.94 -6.28 20.51
C ILE A 172 -23.12 -6.54 19.23
N GLY A 173 -22.07 -7.35 19.33
CA GLY A 173 -21.22 -7.77 18.20
C GLY A 173 -19.79 -7.21 18.18
N CYS A 174 -19.42 -6.35 19.13
CA CYS A 174 -18.05 -5.85 19.27
C CYS A 174 -17.34 -6.47 20.49
N ASN A 175 -16.07 -6.86 20.33
CA ASN A 175 -15.22 -7.34 21.42
C ASN A 175 -13.97 -6.45 21.48
N PRO A 176 -14.03 -5.29 22.16
CA PRO A 176 -12.90 -4.40 22.24
C PRO A 176 -11.77 -5.06 23.05
N VAL A 177 -10.53 -4.87 22.62
CA VAL A 177 -9.35 -5.39 23.32
C VAL A 177 -8.58 -4.20 23.87
N SER A 178 -7.83 -4.38 24.97
CA SER A 178 -6.86 -3.36 25.39
C SER A 178 -5.71 -3.26 24.38
N PRO A 179 -5.09 -2.07 24.21
CA PRO A 179 -3.94 -1.95 23.32
C PRO A 179 -2.81 -2.83 23.85
N HIS A 180 -2.22 -3.62 22.95
CA HIS A 180 -1.14 -4.53 23.30
C HIS A 180 -0.07 -4.54 22.22
N GLN A 181 1.17 -4.77 22.64
CA GLN A 181 2.31 -4.83 21.74
C GLN A 181 2.23 -6.09 20.89
N THR A 182 2.15 -5.96 19.57
CA THR A 182 2.06 -7.09 18.64
C THR A 182 3.39 -7.44 18.02
N GLU A 183 4.15 -6.42 17.63
CA GLU A 183 5.40 -6.60 16.89
C GLU A 183 6.55 -5.81 17.53
N VAL A 184 7.74 -6.39 17.47
CA VAL A 184 9.01 -5.72 17.79
C VAL A 184 9.94 -5.93 16.60
N ALA A 185 10.34 -4.85 15.95
CA ALA A 185 11.23 -4.91 14.80
C ALA A 185 12.67 -5.25 15.23
N ILE A 186 13.35 -6.03 14.40
CA ILE A 186 14.74 -6.45 14.62
C ILE A 186 15.59 -5.77 13.56
N TYR A 187 16.60 -5.02 14.00
CA TYR A 187 17.46 -4.23 13.13
C TYR A 187 18.92 -4.71 13.17
N ALA A 188 19.56 -4.63 12.01
CA ALA A 188 21.00 -4.62 11.83
C ALA A 188 21.38 -3.34 11.07
N ALA A 189 21.95 -3.44 9.86
CA ALA A 189 22.12 -2.28 8.98
C ALA A 189 20.78 -1.72 8.44
N GLY A 190 19.76 -2.58 8.38
CA GLY A 190 18.36 -2.24 8.13
C GLY A 190 17.47 -3.20 8.92
N ARG A 191 16.15 -3.18 8.71
CA ARG A 191 15.28 -4.19 9.30
C ARG A 191 15.65 -5.57 8.74
N VAL A 192 15.80 -6.55 9.61
CA VAL A 192 16.14 -7.94 9.24
C VAL A 192 15.06 -8.94 9.69
N GLY A 193 14.08 -8.49 10.46
CA GLY A 193 13.02 -9.35 10.94
C GLY A 193 12.08 -8.65 11.92
N VAL A 194 11.14 -9.44 12.43
CA VAL A 194 10.14 -9.04 13.41
C VAL A 194 9.98 -10.16 14.44
N TYR A 195 9.89 -9.78 15.71
CA TYR A 195 9.43 -10.65 16.77
C TYR A 195 7.93 -10.40 17.02
N TYR A 196 7.13 -11.43 16.81
CA TYR A 196 5.69 -11.43 17.07
C TYR A 196 5.44 -11.84 18.51
N ARG A 197 4.92 -10.91 19.31
CA ARG A 197 4.87 -11.05 20.77
C ARG A 197 3.82 -12.06 21.23
N GLN A 198 2.70 -12.18 20.53
CA GLN A 198 1.58 -13.08 20.89
C GLN A 198 1.94 -14.55 20.67
N SER A 199 2.67 -14.85 19.58
CA SER A 199 3.10 -16.20 19.24
C SER A 199 4.50 -16.55 19.75
N ALA A 200 5.20 -15.58 20.36
CA ALA A 200 6.61 -15.69 20.75
C ALA A 200 7.51 -16.17 19.59
N GLU A 201 7.22 -15.68 18.38
CA GLU A 201 7.85 -16.15 17.15
C GLU A 201 8.75 -15.07 16.55
N TYR A 202 9.99 -15.45 16.23
CA TYR A 202 10.89 -14.64 15.42
C TYR A 202 10.65 -14.96 13.94
N GLN A 203 10.58 -13.92 13.12
CA GLN A 203 10.53 -14.03 11.67
C GLN A 203 11.62 -13.15 11.06
N TYR A 204 12.30 -13.65 10.03
CA TYR A 204 13.43 -12.99 9.37
C TYR A 204 13.18 -12.82 7.87
N GLU A 205 13.50 -11.64 7.34
CA GLU A 205 13.32 -11.32 5.93
C GLU A 205 14.54 -11.71 5.09
N LEU A 206 14.27 -12.17 3.87
CA LEU A 206 15.23 -12.38 2.80
C LEU A 206 14.87 -11.43 1.66
N SER A 207 15.70 -10.41 1.48
CA SER A 207 15.42 -9.31 0.56
C SER A 207 16.35 -9.34 -0.66
N ASP A 208 15.88 -8.84 -1.80
CA ASP A 208 16.70 -8.68 -3.01
C ASP A 208 17.53 -7.38 -2.99
N HIS A 209 18.23 -7.09 -4.09
CA HIS A 209 19.11 -5.90 -4.19
C HIS A 209 18.37 -4.56 -4.14
N LEU A 210 17.05 -4.56 -4.35
CA LEU A 210 16.19 -3.38 -4.23
C LEU A 210 15.53 -3.28 -2.85
N GLY A 211 15.79 -4.25 -1.97
CA GLY A 211 15.15 -4.36 -0.66
C GLY A 211 13.75 -4.98 -0.71
N ASN A 212 13.31 -5.56 -1.84
CA ASN A 212 12.03 -6.26 -1.87
C ASN A 212 12.11 -7.52 -1.02
N VAL A 213 11.17 -7.69 -0.08
CA VAL A 213 11.10 -8.91 0.74
C VAL A 213 10.61 -10.09 -0.11
N ARG A 214 11.51 -11.00 -0.47
CA ARG A 214 11.20 -12.16 -1.34
C ARG A 214 10.68 -13.35 -0.55
N ALA A 215 11.21 -13.55 0.65
CA ALA A 215 10.77 -14.60 1.56
C ALA A 215 10.93 -14.16 3.02
N VAL A 216 10.10 -14.73 3.87
CA VAL A 216 10.16 -14.58 5.33
C VAL A 216 10.19 -15.97 5.92
N ILE A 217 11.16 -16.22 6.80
CA ILE A 217 11.36 -17.51 7.46
C ILE A 217 11.17 -17.38 8.96
N LYS A 218 10.68 -18.45 9.61
CA LYS A 218 10.71 -18.54 11.06
C LYS A 218 12.14 -18.66 11.58
N GLY A 219 12.39 -18.10 12.74
CA GLY A 219 13.61 -18.33 13.51
C GLY A 219 13.75 -19.75 14.04
N GLN A 220 12.64 -20.49 14.11
CA GLN A 220 12.61 -21.89 14.51
C GLN A 220 12.39 -22.80 13.30
N LYS A 221 13.15 -23.90 13.26
CA LYS A 221 12.99 -24.96 12.28
C LYS A 221 11.75 -25.82 12.58
N ASP A 222 11.25 -26.53 11.59
CA ASP A 222 10.24 -27.57 11.81
C ASP A 222 10.80 -28.78 12.58
N ALA A 223 9.92 -29.74 12.92
CA ALA A 223 10.31 -30.96 13.63
C ALA A 223 11.30 -31.84 12.86
N ALA A 224 11.41 -31.68 11.54
CA ALA A 224 12.36 -32.37 10.68
C ALA A 224 13.68 -31.59 10.51
N GLY A 225 13.81 -30.39 11.10
CA GLY A 225 15.01 -29.56 11.04
C GLY A 225 15.11 -28.65 9.82
N ASN A 226 14.04 -28.50 9.04
CA ASN A 226 13.98 -27.62 7.87
C ASN A 226 13.60 -26.18 8.24
N ALA A 227 14.01 -25.23 7.41
CA ALA A 227 13.54 -23.85 7.52
C ALA A 227 12.05 -23.77 7.16
N VAL A 228 11.29 -22.97 7.91
CA VAL A 228 9.86 -22.78 7.69
C VAL A 228 9.62 -21.43 7.03
N ILE A 229 9.12 -21.44 5.80
CA ILE A 229 8.70 -20.23 5.08
C ILE A 229 7.30 -19.83 5.58
N VAL A 230 7.16 -18.58 6.02
CA VAL A 230 5.89 -18.01 6.50
C VAL A 230 5.34 -16.95 5.57
N ALA A 231 6.18 -16.35 4.73
CA ALA A 231 5.71 -15.54 3.62
C ALA A 231 6.69 -15.63 2.47
N HIS A 232 6.20 -15.43 1.25
CA HIS A 232 7.03 -15.19 0.08
C HIS A 232 6.26 -14.32 -0.90
N ALA A 233 6.99 -13.58 -1.72
CA ALA A 233 6.40 -12.77 -2.77
C ALA A 233 7.40 -12.54 -3.90
N ASP A 234 6.93 -12.73 -5.12
CA ASP A 234 7.55 -12.16 -6.31
C ASP A 234 6.78 -10.92 -6.74
N TYR A 235 7.51 -9.96 -7.31
CA TYR A 235 6.98 -8.66 -7.69
C TYR A 235 7.20 -8.40 -9.17
N TYR A 236 6.21 -7.80 -9.83
CA TYR A 236 6.42 -7.09 -11.08
C TYR A 236 7.37 -5.90 -10.85
N PRO A 237 8.01 -5.35 -11.90
CA PRO A 237 9.01 -4.29 -11.73
C PRO A 237 8.54 -3.10 -10.88
N PHE A 238 7.28 -2.67 -11.05
CA PHE A 238 6.69 -1.56 -10.29
C PHE A 238 6.16 -1.95 -8.90
N GLY A 239 6.40 -3.18 -8.44
CA GLY A 239 6.14 -3.59 -7.06
C GLY A 239 4.79 -4.23 -6.77
N GLU A 240 3.95 -4.43 -7.78
CA GLU A 240 2.75 -5.24 -7.63
C GLU A 240 3.16 -6.70 -7.44
N ARG A 241 2.52 -7.40 -6.49
CA ARG A 241 2.78 -8.82 -6.25
C ARG A 241 2.31 -9.64 -7.46
N MET A 242 3.18 -10.52 -7.94
CA MET A 242 2.84 -11.46 -9.01
C MET A 242 1.85 -12.48 -8.50
N PRO A 243 0.66 -12.61 -9.11
CA PRO A 243 -0.31 -13.56 -8.65
C PRO A 243 0.19 -15.00 -8.67
N ASP A 244 -0.33 -15.83 -7.76
CA ASP A 244 0.10 -17.21 -7.53
C ASP A 244 1.61 -17.40 -7.25
N ARG A 245 2.36 -16.30 -7.10
CA ARG A 245 3.76 -16.27 -6.68
C ARG A 245 3.96 -15.44 -5.42
N TYR A 246 2.92 -15.33 -4.62
CA TYR A 246 3.02 -14.83 -3.27
C TYR A 246 2.13 -15.64 -2.35
N SER A 247 2.57 -15.75 -1.10
CA SER A 247 1.77 -16.26 0.00
C SER A 247 2.16 -15.50 1.23
N VAL A 248 1.17 -15.05 1.98
CA VAL A 248 1.38 -14.51 3.32
C VAL A 248 0.66 -15.50 4.23
N ALA A 249 1.41 -16.36 4.94
CA ALA A 249 0.80 -17.21 5.96
C ALA A 249 0.28 -16.34 7.11
N ALA A 250 -0.50 -16.97 8.00
CA ALA A 250 -1.40 -16.41 9.03
C ALA A 250 -0.91 -15.26 9.94
N HIS A 251 0.31 -14.73 9.79
CA HIS A 251 0.84 -13.60 10.56
C HIS A 251 0.91 -12.29 9.77
N ASN A 252 0.35 -12.22 8.56
CA ASN A 252 0.19 -10.97 7.80
C ASN A 252 1.45 -10.09 7.78
N TYR A 253 2.59 -10.65 7.39
CA TYR A 253 3.84 -9.90 7.33
C TYR A 253 3.67 -8.64 6.47
N ARG A 254 3.88 -7.48 7.08
CA ARG A 254 3.43 -6.17 6.57
C ARG A 254 4.36 -5.54 5.54
N PHE A 255 5.62 -5.95 5.49
CA PHE A 255 6.62 -5.33 4.62
C PHE A 255 6.79 -6.10 3.31
N GLY A 256 7.03 -5.38 2.22
CA GLY A 256 7.12 -5.99 0.90
C GLY A 256 8.07 -5.26 -0.04
N TYR A 257 7.50 -4.57 -1.03
CA TYR A 257 8.24 -3.86 -2.06
C TYR A 257 9.14 -2.78 -1.44
N GLN A 258 10.42 -2.80 -1.78
CA GLN A 258 11.49 -1.94 -1.22
C GLN A 258 11.53 -1.89 0.32
N GLY A 259 11.05 -2.95 0.98
CA GLY A 259 11.00 -3.03 2.45
C GLY A 259 9.95 -2.12 3.09
N ILE A 260 9.08 -1.49 2.28
CA ILE A 260 8.03 -0.59 2.73
C ILE A 260 6.79 -1.39 3.15
N GLU A 261 6.07 -0.83 4.13
CA GLU A 261 4.81 -1.38 4.61
C GLU A 261 3.72 -1.23 3.54
N LEU A 262 3.04 -2.34 3.25
CA LEU A 262 1.86 -2.38 2.41
C LEU A 262 0.63 -2.27 3.31
N ASP A 263 -0.23 -1.29 3.06
CA ASP A 263 -1.53 -1.18 3.71
C ASP A 263 -2.55 -2.07 2.96
N PRO A 264 -2.87 -3.28 3.44
CA PRO A 264 -3.67 -4.25 2.68
C PRO A 264 -5.09 -3.74 2.41
N GLU A 265 -5.59 -2.80 3.21
CA GLU A 265 -6.94 -2.24 3.07
C GLU A 265 -7.06 -1.31 1.86
N SER A 266 -5.94 -0.76 1.40
CA SER A 266 -5.86 0.12 0.22
C SER A 266 -5.07 -0.48 -0.94
N GLY A 267 -4.19 -1.44 -0.66
CA GLY A 267 -3.22 -1.96 -1.63
C GLY A 267 -2.04 -1.01 -1.87
N TRP A 268 -1.87 0.03 -1.06
CA TRP A 268 -0.83 1.04 -1.25
C TRP A 268 0.38 0.80 -0.38
N SER A 269 1.56 1.05 -0.94
CA SER A 269 2.80 1.09 -0.16
C SER A 269 2.99 2.49 0.40
N ALA A 270 3.25 2.56 1.69
CA ALA A 270 3.13 3.80 2.42
C ALA A 270 4.50 4.33 2.85
N PHE A 271 5.14 5.00 1.89
CA PHE A 271 6.44 5.65 2.05
C PHE A 271 6.30 6.90 2.94
N ALA A 272 7.44 7.41 3.43
CA ALA A 272 7.48 8.50 4.40
C ALA A 272 6.84 9.79 3.88
N LEU A 273 6.95 10.09 2.58
CA LEU A 273 6.46 11.35 1.98
C LEU A 273 5.23 11.16 1.09
N ARG A 274 5.00 9.96 0.56
CA ARG A 274 3.95 9.72 -0.43
C ARG A 274 3.36 8.31 -0.33
N MET A 275 2.09 8.18 -0.71
CA MET A 275 1.44 6.89 -0.94
C MET A 275 1.68 6.44 -2.39
N TYR A 276 2.10 5.19 -2.53
CA TYR A 276 2.44 4.56 -3.81
C TYR A 276 1.42 3.49 -4.17
N ASP A 277 0.86 3.56 -5.38
CA ASP A 277 0.04 2.48 -5.94
C ASP A 277 0.87 1.70 -6.97
N ALA A 278 1.29 0.51 -6.55
CA ALA A 278 2.12 -0.37 -7.34
C ALA A 278 1.37 -0.94 -8.57
N ARG A 279 0.03 -1.00 -8.52
CA ARG A 279 -0.79 -1.45 -9.65
C ARG A 279 -0.73 -0.41 -10.78
N LEU A 280 -0.64 0.87 -10.42
CA LEU A 280 -0.46 1.98 -11.36
C LEU A 280 1.00 2.25 -11.73
N GLY A 281 1.93 1.91 -10.83
CA GLY A 281 3.35 2.28 -10.96
C GLY A 281 3.60 3.77 -10.73
N ARG A 282 2.78 4.45 -9.91
CA ARG A 282 2.80 5.92 -9.74
C ARG A 282 2.44 6.36 -8.33
N TRP A 283 2.88 7.56 -7.98
CA TRP A 283 2.51 8.23 -6.73
C TRP A 283 1.14 8.91 -6.83
N HIS A 284 0.42 9.02 -5.71
CA HIS A 284 -0.84 9.76 -5.62
C HIS A 284 -0.67 11.28 -5.53
N ASN A 285 0.48 11.74 -5.06
CA ASN A 285 0.78 13.15 -4.84
C ASN A 285 2.01 13.58 -5.64
N PRO A 286 2.10 14.87 -6.00
CA PRO A 286 3.32 15.45 -6.56
C PRO A 286 4.51 15.25 -5.63
N ASP A 287 5.67 14.96 -6.21
CA ASP A 287 6.96 14.91 -5.52
C ASP A 287 7.26 16.22 -4.78
N PRO A 288 7.41 16.20 -3.45
CA PRO A 288 7.82 17.38 -2.68
C PRO A 288 9.21 17.91 -3.08
N LYS A 289 10.11 17.05 -3.56
CA LYS A 289 11.48 17.43 -3.98
C LYS A 289 11.57 17.81 -5.45
N GLY A 290 10.53 17.54 -6.24
CA GLY A 290 10.43 17.94 -7.65
C GLY A 290 11.53 17.37 -8.55
N GLN A 291 11.91 16.10 -8.37
CA GLN A 291 13.06 15.48 -9.03
C GLN A 291 12.86 15.30 -10.55
N PHE A 292 11.63 15.08 -11.01
CA PHE A 292 11.32 14.71 -12.39
C PHE A 292 10.32 15.67 -13.04
N HIS A 293 10.27 15.65 -14.37
CA HIS A 293 9.32 16.45 -15.15
C HIS A 293 7.86 16.09 -14.85
N SER A 294 7.55 14.79 -14.72
CA SER A 294 6.29 14.34 -14.17
C SER A 294 6.43 14.17 -12.66
N PRO A 295 5.69 14.92 -11.82
CA PRO A 295 5.89 14.88 -10.38
C PRO A 295 5.29 13.62 -9.73
N TYR A 296 4.64 12.76 -10.49
CA TYR A 296 4.05 11.50 -10.03
C TYR A 296 4.87 10.27 -10.49
N LEU A 297 6.01 10.53 -11.12
CA LEU A 297 6.88 9.50 -11.65
C LEU A 297 7.53 8.73 -10.49
N ALA A 298 7.49 7.40 -10.59
CA ALA A 298 8.04 6.51 -9.58
C ALA A 298 9.36 5.89 -10.04
N MET A 299 10.37 5.93 -9.18
CA MET A 299 11.69 5.31 -9.38
C MET A 299 12.27 5.59 -10.78
N GLY A 300 12.17 6.83 -11.28
CA GLY A 300 12.67 7.23 -12.61
C GLY A 300 12.18 6.39 -13.79
N ASN A 301 11.05 5.67 -13.66
CA ASN A 301 10.59 4.62 -14.59
C ASN A 301 11.64 3.51 -14.84
N ASN A 302 12.57 3.32 -13.91
CA ASN A 302 13.54 2.22 -13.89
C ASN A 302 13.53 1.52 -12.53
N PRO A 303 12.38 0.93 -12.14
CA PRO A 303 12.20 0.36 -10.81
C PRO A 303 12.97 -0.96 -10.60
N ALA A 304 13.59 -1.51 -11.65
CA ALA A 304 14.48 -2.68 -11.54
C ALA A 304 15.90 -2.32 -11.04
N MET A 305 16.26 -1.04 -11.10
CA MET A 305 17.59 -0.53 -10.74
C MET A 305 17.56 0.55 -9.67
N MET A 306 16.44 1.25 -9.49
CA MET A 306 16.34 2.39 -8.57
C MET A 306 15.44 2.09 -7.39
N VAL A 307 15.88 2.57 -6.23
CA VAL A 307 15.20 2.49 -4.94
C VAL A 307 14.85 3.91 -4.53
N ASP A 308 13.64 4.11 -4.02
CA ASP A 308 13.19 5.37 -3.43
C ASP A 308 13.09 5.18 -1.90
N PRO A 309 14.01 5.75 -1.09
CA PRO A 309 14.03 5.49 0.35
C PRO A 309 12.87 6.09 1.13
N ASP A 310 12.33 7.24 0.67
CA ASP A 310 11.37 8.05 1.43
C ASP A 310 10.11 8.41 0.64
N GLY A 311 10.08 8.10 -0.66
CA GLY A 311 9.02 8.49 -1.57
C GLY A 311 9.16 9.94 -1.98
N GLY A 312 10.33 10.43 -2.36
CA GLY A 312 10.56 11.82 -2.78
C GLY A 312 11.79 11.97 -3.64
#